data_AF-A0A932R9D6-F1
#
_entry.id   AF-A0A932R9D6-F1
#
_cell.length_a   1.000
_cell.length_b   1.000
_cell.length_c   1.000
_cell.angle_alpha   90.00
_cell.angle_beta   90.00
_cell.angle_gamma   90.00
#
_symmetry.space_group_name_H-M   'P 1'
#
loop_
_entity.id
_entity.type
_entity.pdbx_description
1 polymer ?
#
loop_
_entity_poly.entity_id
_entity_poly.type
_entity_poly.pdbx_seq_one_letter_code
_entity_poly.pdbx_strand_id
1 'polypeptide(L)'
;PVFTSGGSTYFQYYVVARKADGSITMPLYFGKAQPVNGTVTIPLQWYDLAPATSYDVLVTSSSGAPTAPSGTGNYAVATSIPQSAVCTNGVCSYTDTQAARSSYTVPAYWLGGQFWAPKLNLWPGGVILSPPANSDLNSANHPVLYTDLLSSVVAYVSPAGGAFPQVFALHCQAGPGNSGYVWPVCLGSYYPQTQMRLSTGMPSGGSTTLQNLKGALNLGTNSAVNGPTHLITLFDYEPDKSAAYGSTRAPNSAHDTFIGIDSSNTNTTVGLSLGSYGSISQYIANNGDGTNWLERLTATLKEFKTPAKFDGTVTIAGLAAGCLNISGAGVVGSTGVACGSGGGGAVSSVFGRTGAVVAVSGDYTVAQITGAAADSAVVHNSGAETIGGAKTFSNDVTLAGNLNVAGNIVQTGAGPWSAEGAYGAMTAAAAGKSKIGFSSNGKLAVSENAGTVTEVAKNYPQEFTYTFFDANNLLTTSLQVPSIYVNRAAAFHIVEVYCEIDAGSMTINLQNGGANLLSADLACSTAGATASSFVAGKDAVATAAKIGHVTVSAAGNVHRMNVVVKYTVD
;
A
#
# COMPACT_ATOMS: atom_id res chain seq x y z
N PRO A 1 58.46 47.71 2.68
CA PRO A 1 58.42 49.18 2.52
C PRO A 1 57.01 49.69 2.70
N VAL A 2 56.86 50.86 3.30
CA VAL A 2 55.58 51.58 3.40
C VAL A 2 55.74 52.85 2.59
N PHE A 3 55.05 52.96 1.46
CA PHE A 3 55.19 54.07 0.51
C PHE A 3 54.43 55.32 0.96
N THR A 4 53.30 55.13 1.65
CA THR A 4 52.54 56.19 2.31
C THR A 4 51.68 55.59 3.42
N SER A 5 51.30 56.39 4.42
CA SER A 5 50.50 55.98 5.58
C SER A 5 49.50 57.06 6.00
N GLY A 6 48.53 56.69 6.84
CA GLY A 6 47.57 57.63 7.44
C GLY A 6 46.12 57.47 6.99
N GLY A 7 45.85 56.71 5.93
CA GLY A 7 44.50 56.40 5.46
C GLY A 7 43.89 55.12 6.05
N SER A 8 42.67 54.80 5.60
CA SER A 8 41.92 53.61 6.01
C SER A 8 41.97 52.44 5.02
N THR A 9 42.31 52.69 3.75
CA THR A 9 42.40 51.65 2.71
C THR A 9 43.82 51.14 2.62
N TYR A 10 44.00 49.82 2.68
CA TYR A 10 45.30 49.18 2.52
C TYR A 10 45.53 48.84 1.05
N PHE A 11 46.69 49.20 0.53
CA PHE A 11 47.18 48.79 -0.77
C PHE A 11 48.43 47.93 -0.59
N GLN A 12 48.48 46.78 -1.25
CA GLN A 12 49.68 45.96 -1.36
C GLN A 12 50.13 45.91 -2.82
N TYR A 13 51.41 46.20 -3.04
CA TYR A 13 51.99 46.30 -4.37
C TYR A 13 52.86 45.09 -4.69
N TYR A 14 52.69 44.63 -5.91
CA TYR A 14 53.37 43.47 -6.46
C TYR A 14 53.94 43.83 -7.82
N VAL A 15 55.05 43.19 -8.18
CA VAL A 15 55.59 43.28 -9.53
C VAL A 15 55.69 41.90 -10.14
N VAL A 16 55.34 41.81 -11.42
CA VAL A 16 55.58 40.64 -12.25
C VAL A 16 56.67 41.02 -13.25
N ALA A 17 57.82 40.36 -13.17
CA ALA A 17 58.96 40.64 -14.02
C ALA A 17 58.98 39.66 -15.20
N ARG A 18 59.08 40.19 -16.42
CA ARG A 18 59.02 39.42 -17.67
C ARG A 18 60.38 39.33 -18.33
N LYS A 19 60.79 38.13 -18.73
CA LYS A 19 61.99 37.90 -19.56
C LYS A 19 61.67 38.09 -21.05
N ALA A 20 62.71 38.22 -21.87
CA ALA A 20 62.57 38.28 -23.34
C ALA A 20 61.91 37.02 -23.95
N ASP A 21 62.05 35.86 -23.30
CA ASP A 21 61.42 34.59 -23.70
C ASP A 21 59.92 34.52 -23.38
N GLY A 22 59.36 35.57 -22.77
CA GLY A 22 57.94 35.67 -22.43
C GLY A 22 57.56 35.11 -21.06
N SER A 23 58.46 34.36 -20.40
CA SER A 23 58.20 33.86 -19.04
C SER A 23 58.21 34.98 -18.01
N ILE A 24 57.44 34.77 -16.94
CA ILE A 24 57.18 35.80 -15.93
C ILE A 24 57.49 35.30 -14.52
N THR A 25 57.66 36.20 -13.57
CA THR A 25 57.70 35.80 -12.15
C THR A 25 56.29 35.57 -11.62
N MET A 26 56.18 34.85 -10.51
CA MET A 26 55.00 35.01 -9.65
C MET A 26 54.91 36.47 -9.15
N PRO A 27 53.71 36.99 -8.80
CA PRO A 27 53.58 38.34 -8.23
C PRO A 27 54.48 38.52 -7.00
N LEU A 28 55.52 39.35 -7.13
CA LEU A 28 56.49 39.60 -6.07
C LEU A 28 56.05 40.81 -5.25
N TYR A 29 55.65 40.59 -4.00
CA TYR A 29 55.34 41.67 -3.07
C TYR A 29 56.57 42.55 -2.85
N PHE A 30 56.44 43.87 -3.03
CA PHE A 30 57.56 44.80 -2.81
C PHE A 30 57.22 45.97 -1.90
N GLY A 31 55.97 46.13 -1.47
CA GLY A 31 55.60 47.11 -0.46
C GLY A 31 54.11 47.38 -0.35
N LYS A 32 53.76 48.31 0.53
CA LYS A 32 52.37 48.66 0.83
C LYS A 32 52.17 50.16 0.98
N ALA A 33 50.92 50.61 0.89
CA ALA A 33 50.53 51.99 1.12
C ALA A 33 49.18 52.07 1.84
N GLN A 34 48.97 53.14 2.58
CA GLN A 34 47.67 53.54 3.13
C GLN A 34 47.47 55.05 2.93
N PRO A 35 47.17 55.51 1.71
CA PRO A 35 47.01 56.93 1.42
C PRO A 35 45.78 57.51 2.13
N VAL A 36 45.92 58.71 2.70
CA VAL A 36 44.77 59.50 3.17
C VAL A 36 43.89 59.87 1.97
N ASN A 37 42.57 59.96 2.15
CA ASN A 37 41.67 60.46 1.11
C ASN A 37 42.17 61.82 0.60
N GLY A 38 42.40 61.91 -0.71
CA GLY A 38 42.93 63.10 -1.38
C GLY A 38 44.41 63.02 -1.78
N THR A 39 45.17 62.02 -1.32
CA THR A 39 46.54 61.79 -1.82
C THR A 39 46.48 61.02 -3.16
N VAL A 40 46.52 61.74 -4.27
CA VAL A 40 46.33 61.17 -5.61
C VAL A 40 47.54 60.41 -6.18
N THR A 41 48.73 60.47 -5.57
CA THR A 41 49.92 59.79 -6.10
C THR A 41 50.72 59.05 -5.03
N ILE A 42 51.24 57.87 -5.39
CA ILE A 42 52.02 57.00 -4.50
C ILE A 42 53.34 56.65 -5.21
N PRO A 43 54.50 57.06 -4.69
CA PRO A 43 55.79 56.71 -5.27
C PRO A 43 56.13 55.26 -4.92
N LEU A 44 56.36 54.45 -5.95
CA LEU A 44 56.68 53.03 -5.84
C LEU A 44 58.15 52.83 -6.20
N GLN A 45 58.85 51.99 -5.42
CA GLN A 45 60.22 51.60 -5.70
C GLN A 45 60.44 50.12 -5.40
N TRP A 46 61.16 49.43 -6.27
CA TRP A 46 61.59 48.03 -6.11
C TRP A 46 62.97 47.83 -6.72
N TYR A 47 63.64 46.71 -6.43
CA TYR A 47 64.95 46.41 -7.01
C TYR A 47 64.80 45.81 -8.40
N ASP A 48 65.74 46.12 -9.28
CA ASP A 48 65.80 45.54 -10.63
C ASP A 48 66.13 44.04 -10.56
N LEU A 49 65.48 43.25 -11.40
CA LEU A 49 65.57 41.80 -11.48
C LEU A 49 66.14 41.41 -12.83
N ALA A 50 67.43 41.09 -12.91
CA ALA A 50 67.97 40.45 -14.11
C ALA A 50 67.43 39.01 -14.24
N PRO A 51 67.09 38.50 -15.45
CA PRO A 51 67.22 39.14 -16.76
C PRO A 51 65.88 39.70 -17.29
N ALA A 52 65.08 40.36 -16.45
CA ALA A 52 63.82 40.94 -16.87
C ALA A 52 64.01 42.07 -17.89
N THR A 53 63.13 42.13 -18.89
CA THR A 53 63.06 43.17 -19.92
C THR A 53 61.91 44.14 -19.70
N SER A 54 60.90 43.75 -18.93
CA SER A 54 59.76 44.60 -18.58
C SER A 54 59.10 44.18 -17.26
N TYR A 55 58.30 45.09 -16.71
CA TYR A 55 57.56 44.90 -15.47
C TYR A 55 56.08 45.19 -15.65
N ASP A 56 55.24 44.35 -15.03
CA ASP A 56 53.84 44.63 -14.77
C ASP A 56 53.70 44.99 -13.28
N VAL A 57 53.19 46.20 -12.97
CA VAL A 57 52.98 46.67 -11.60
C VAL A 57 51.52 46.43 -11.23
N LEU A 58 51.31 45.61 -10.22
CA LEU A 58 50.00 45.18 -9.74
C LEU A 58 49.75 45.71 -8.33
N VAL A 59 48.47 45.88 -8.01
CA VAL A 59 48.04 46.28 -6.68
C VAL A 59 46.74 45.59 -6.31
N THR A 60 46.63 45.22 -5.04
CA THR A 60 45.37 44.81 -4.42
C THR A 60 45.04 45.76 -3.29
N SER A 61 43.73 45.98 -3.08
CA SER A 61 43.26 46.95 -2.09
C SER A 61 42.04 46.46 -1.35
N SER A 62 41.98 46.67 -0.04
CA SER A 62 40.80 46.39 0.78
C SER A 62 40.75 47.30 2.02
N SER A 63 39.60 47.31 2.72
CA SER A 63 39.45 47.95 4.03
C SER A 63 40.14 47.17 5.16
N GLY A 64 40.59 45.94 4.87
CA GLY A 64 41.41 45.09 5.74
C GLY A 64 42.76 44.85 5.10
N ALA A 65 43.39 43.71 5.38
CA ALA A 65 44.61 43.35 4.68
C ALA A 65 44.25 42.67 3.33
N PRO A 66 44.72 43.20 2.19
CA PRO A 66 44.33 42.69 0.89
C PRO A 66 45.02 41.36 0.57
N THR A 67 44.35 40.51 -0.21
CA THR A 67 44.88 39.25 -0.72
C THR A 67 45.84 39.52 -1.87
N ALA A 68 46.84 38.64 -2.10
CA ALA A 68 47.71 38.76 -3.26
C ALA A 68 46.92 38.60 -4.59
N PRO A 69 47.38 39.24 -5.70
CA PRO A 69 46.77 39.07 -7.01
C PRO A 69 46.76 37.59 -7.43
N SER A 70 45.58 37.07 -7.77
CA SER A 70 45.41 35.69 -8.27
C SER A 70 44.24 35.63 -9.25
N GLY A 71 44.36 34.81 -10.29
CA GLY A 71 43.37 34.75 -11.37
C GLY A 71 43.20 36.08 -12.11
N THR A 72 41.97 36.37 -12.57
CA THR A 72 41.64 37.60 -13.30
C THR A 72 40.98 38.61 -12.38
N GLY A 73 41.51 39.83 -12.38
CA GLY A 73 40.93 40.94 -11.63
C GLY A 73 41.50 42.28 -12.06
N ASN A 74 40.94 43.36 -11.54
CA ASN A 74 41.41 44.71 -11.82
C ASN A 74 42.63 45.02 -10.94
N TYR A 75 43.77 44.44 -11.28
CA TYR A 75 45.02 44.55 -10.50
C TYR A 75 46.03 45.51 -11.11
N ALA A 76 46.01 45.73 -12.43
CA ALA A 76 47.08 46.43 -13.11
C ALA A 76 47.05 47.93 -12.82
N VAL A 77 48.17 48.41 -12.26
CA VAL A 77 48.52 49.84 -12.23
C VAL A 77 49.13 50.24 -13.56
N ALA A 78 50.03 49.40 -14.08
CA ALA A 78 50.66 49.54 -15.37
C ALA A 78 51.21 48.19 -15.82
N THR A 79 51.24 47.96 -17.14
CA THR A 79 51.70 46.70 -17.74
C THR A 79 52.73 46.96 -18.82
N SER A 80 53.61 45.99 -19.05
CA SER A 80 54.64 45.98 -20.09
C SER A 80 55.54 47.21 -20.04
N ILE A 81 55.86 47.69 -18.83
CA ILE A 81 56.73 48.83 -18.63
C ILE A 81 58.16 48.40 -18.94
N PRO A 82 58.85 48.99 -19.94
CA PRO A 82 60.22 48.58 -20.26
C PRO A 82 61.16 48.77 -19.07
N GLN A 83 61.99 47.78 -18.76
CA GLN A 83 62.95 47.84 -17.66
C GLN A 83 63.84 49.09 -17.77
N SER A 84 64.28 49.43 -18.98
CA SER A 84 65.12 50.61 -19.25
C SER A 84 64.44 51.96 -19.01
N ALA A 85 63.10 51.99 -18.98
CA ALA A 85 62.33 53.21 -18.76
C ALA A 85 62.11 53.53 -17.27
N VAL A 86 62.15 52.51 -16.41
CA VAL A 86 61.84 52.66 -14.98
C VAL A 86 62.99 52.33 -14.04
N CYS A 87 64.03 51.64 -14.52
CA CYS A 87 65.14 51.19 -13.69
C CYS A 87 66.42 51.98 -13.97
N THR A 88 67.09 52.44 -12.91
CA THR A 88 68.36 53.14 -12.97
C THR A 88 69.21 52.72 -11.77
N ASN A 89 70.48 52.36 -11.99
CA ASN A 89 71.40 51.91 -10.94
C ASN A 89 70.86 50.75 -10.07
N GLY A 90 70.14 49.81 -10.68
CA GLY A 90 69.61 48.61 -10.00
C GLY A 90 68.34 48.84 -9.16
N VAL A 91 67.76 50.04 -9.21
CA VAL A 91 66.49 50.37 -8.55
C VAL A 91 65.49 50.84 -9.61
N CYS A 92 64.29 50.28 -9.56
CA CYS A 92 63.17 50.65 -10.40
C CYS A 92 62.20 51.56 -9.65
N SER A 93 61.59 52.51 -10.36
CA SER A 93 60.62 53.45 -9.79
C SER A 93 59.43 53.67 -10.71
N TYR A 94 58.25 53.81 -10.11
CA TYR A 94 57.01 54.14 -10.82
C TYR A 94 56.09 54.96 -9.92
N THR A 95 55.16 55.73 -10.49
CA THR A 95 54.19 56.51 -9.70
C THR A 95 52.79 55.97 -9.97
N ASP A 96 52.15 55.43 -8.93
CA ASP A 96 50.75 55.07 -8.97
C ASP A 96 49.90 56.32 -8.75
N THR A 97 49.17 56.75 -9.78
CA THR A 97 48.27 57.91 -9.74
C THR A 97 46.87 57.58 -9.18
N GLN A 98 46.70 56.36 -8.65
CA GLN A 98 45.43 55.82 -8.16
C GLN A 98 44.29 55.88 -9.20
N ALA A 99 44.64 55.85 -10.49
CA ALA A 99 43.68 55.68 -11.56
C ALA A 99 42.95 54.33 -11.44
N ALA A 100 41.80 54.22 -12.12
CA ALA A 100 41.06 52.95 -12.18
C ALA A 100 41.98 51.82 -12.67
N ARG A 101 42.01 50.73 -11.90
CA ARG A 101 42.89 49.59 -12.19
C ARG A 101 42.43 48.86 -13.44
N SER A 102 43.37 48.51 -14.31
CA SER A 102 43.07 47.73 -15.51
C SER A 102 42.94 46.25 -15.18
N SER A 103 42.17 45.53 -15.99
CA SER A 103 42.07 44.07 -15.88
C SER A 103 43.44 43.43 -16.14
N TYR A 104 43.81 42.48 -15.29
CA TYR A 104 45.02 41.70 -15.41
C TYR A 104 44.73 40.27 -14.97
N THR A 105 45.20 39.31 -15.77
CA THR A 105 45.13 37.89 -15.44
C THR A 105 46.51 37.44 -15.01
N VAL A 106 46.65 37.04 -13.73
CA VAL A 106 47.80 36.27 -13.28
C VAL A 106 47.65 34.87 -13.85
N PRO A 107 48.55 34.40 -14.75
CA PRO A 107 48.44 33.06 -15.31
C PRO A 107 48.48 32.01 -14.21
N ALA A 108 47.67 30.96 -14.34
CA ALA A 108 47.67 29.90 -13.34
C ALA A 108 48.89 28.99 -13.53
N TYR A 109 49.61 28.69 -12.45
CA TYR A 109 50.84 27.90 -12.52
C TYR A 109 50.60 26.49 -13.07
N TRP A 110 49.60 25.79 -12.55
CA TRP A 110 49.23 24.42 -12.98
C TRP A 110 48.57 24.33 -14.35
N LEU A 111 48.18 25.45 -14.96
CA LEU A 111 47.67 25.45 -16.34
C LEU A 111 48.79 25.61 -17.38
N GLY A 112 50.05 25.42 -16.97
CA GLY A 112 51.20 25.37 -17.88
C GLY A 112 51.82 26.73 -18.20
N GLY A 113 51.56 27.76 -17.38
CA GLY A 113 52.25 29.04 -17.51
C GLY A 113 53.77 28.90 -17.37
N GLN A 114 54.52 29.67 -18.13
CA GLN A 114 55.98 29.68 -18.07
C GLN A 114 56.44 30.69 -17.01
N PHE A 115 57.03 30.16 -15.93
CA PHE A 115 57.48 30.97 -14.80
C PHE A 115 58.97 30.79 -14.51
N TRP A 116 59.59 31.85 -14.00
CA TRP A 116 60.96 31.82 -13.51
C TRP A 116 61.07 32.40 -12.10
N ALA A 117 62.05 31.91 -11.34
CA ALA A 117 62.34 32.32 -9.98
C ALA A 117 63.60 33.20 -9.94
N PRO A 118 63.48 34.52 -9.71
CA PRO A 118 64.64 35.39 -9.54
C PRO A 118 65.36 35.16 -8.21
N LYS A 119 66.67 35.38 -8.22
CA LYS A 119 67.46 35.60 -7.01
C LYS A 119 67.18 36.99 -6.45
N LEU A 120 66.64 37.04 -5.24
CA LEU A 120 66.19 38.23 -4.54
C LEU A 120 67.25 38.77 -3.55
N ASN A 121 68.40 39.22 -4.05
CA ASN A 121 69.54 39.65 -3.19
C ASN A 121 69.25 40.83 -2.27
N LEU A 122 68.48 41.82 -2.75
CA LEU A 122 68.21 43.07 -2.03
C LEU A 122 66.69 43.31 -1.91
N TRP A 123 65.88 42.28 -2.07
CA TRP A 123 64.45 42.47 -2.19
C TRP A 123 63.82 42.97 -0.87
N PRO A 124 62.88 43.92 -0.94
CA PRO A 124 62.29 44.46 0.28
C PRO A 124 61.31 43.47 0.91
N GLY A 125 61.53 43.15 2.19
CA GLY A 125 60.68 42.26 2.97
C GLY A 125 61.25 41.99 4.35
N GLY A 126 60.48 41.32 5.21
CA GLY A 126 60.97 40.89 6.52
C GLY A 126 61.76 39.58 6.43
N VAL A 127 61.23 38.61 5.67
CA VAL A 127 61.90 37.35 5.35
C VAL A 127 61.85 37.13 3.84
N ILE A 128 63.01 36.91 3.23
CA ILE A 128 63.15 36.67 1.79
C ILE A 128 63.58 35.21 1.56
N LEU A 129 62.72 34.43 0.92
CA LEU A 129 62.96 33.03 0.58
C LEU A 129 63.51 32.94 -0.85
N SER A 130 64.73 33.44 -1.04
CA SER A 130 65.37 33.54 -2.36
C SER A 130 66.06 32.24 -2.79
N PRO A 131 65.90 31.79 -4.05
CA PRO A 131 66.77 30.78 -4.64
C PRO A 131 68.22 31.30 -4.74
N PRO A 132 69.21 30.40 -4.82
CA PRO A 132 70.64 30.78 -4.89
C PRO A 132 71.04 31.44 -6.23
N ALA A 133 70.25 31.23 -7.28
CA ALA A 133 70.44 31.79 -8.62
C ALA A 133 69.10 31.93 -9.36
N ASN A 134 69.08 32.77 -10.39
CA ASN A 134 67.96 32.86 -11.32
C ASN A 134 67.80 31.52 -12.04
N SER A 135 66.59 30.97 -12.04
CA SER A 135 66.31 29.68 -12.66
C SER A 135 64.84 29.59 -13.05
N ASP A 136 64.50 28.62 -13.91
CA ASP A 136 63.10 28.31 -14.17
C ASP A 136 62.42 27.85 -12.87
N LEU A 137 61.15 28.24 -12.69
CA LEU A 137 60.45 28.10 -11.41
C LEU A 137 60.47 26.64 -10.90
N ASN A 138 60.38 25.67 -11.81
CA ASN A 138 60.29 24.24 -11.49
C ASN A 138 61.64 23.59 -11.18
N SER A 139 62.74 24.21 -11.60
CA SER A 139 64.10 23.72 -11.39
C SER A 139 64.85 24.51 -10.31
N ALA A 140 64.26 25.62 -9.85
CA ALA A 140 64.81 26.45 -8.81
C ALA A 140 64.84 25.72 -7.46
N ASN A 141 65.93 25.92 -6.71
CA ASN A 141 66.01 25.46 -5.33
C ASN A 141 65.32 26.49 -4.42
N HIS A 142 64.08 26.18 -4.03
CA HIS A 142 63.24 27.04 -3.19
C HIS A 142 63.55 26.82 -1.71
N PRO A 143 64.11 27.82 -0.99
CA PRO A 143 64.35 27.66 0.44
C PRO A 143 63.03 27.59 1.22
N VAL A 144 63.08 26.88 2.35
CA VAL A 144 61.96 26.64 3.24
C VAL A 144 62.28 27.18 4.64
N LEU A 145 61.32 27.88 5.25
CA LEU A 145 61.39 28.35 6.63
C LEU A 145 60.59 27.42 7.56
N TYR A 146 61.21 27.00 8.66
CA TYR A 146 60.53 26.37 9.79
C TYR A 146 60.46 27.37 10.95
N THR A 147 59.28 27.55 11.54
CA THR A 147 59.06 28.50 12.64
C THR A 147 57.97 28.01 13.59
N ASP A 148 57.96 28.51 14.83
CA ASP A 148 56.87 28.20 15.76
C ASP A 148 55.62 29.02 15.47
N LEU A 149 55.79 30.30 15.07
CA LEU A 149 54.69 31.23 14.84
C LEU A 149 54.87 31.99 13.53
N LEU A 150 53.96 31.77 12.58
CA LEU A 150 53.84 32.63 11.41
C LEU A 150 53.14 33.93 11.79
N SER A 151 53.91 35.02 11.81
CA SER A 151 53.45 36.33 12.25
C SER A 151 52.70 37.08 11.14
N SER A 152 51.57 37.71 11.47
CA SER A 152 50.83 38.57 10.53
C SER A 152 51.47 39.94 10.30
N VAL A 153 52.52 40.29 11.06
CA VAL A 153 53.23 41.58 10.92
C VAL A 153 54.54 41.49 10.14
N VAL A 154 55.02 40.29 9.82
CA VAL A 154 56.24 40.09 9.02
C VAL A 154 55.86 39.87 7.57
N ALA A 155 56.56 40.55 6.65
CA ALA A 155 56.38 40.32 5.23
C ALA A 155 57.29 39.19 4.74
N TYR A 156 56.68 38.10 4.32
CA TYR A 156 57.36 36.96 3.71
C TYR A 156 57.27 37.11 2.19
N VAL A 157 58.42 37.12 1.53
CA VAL A 157 58.49 37.20 0.07
C VAL A 157 59.22 36.00 -0.48
N SER A 158 58.64 35.40 -1.50
CA SER A 158 59.24 34.31 -2.23
C SER A 158 58.97 34.43 -3.73
N PRO A 159 59.96 34.14 -4.59
CA PRO A 159 59.73 34.00 -6.01
C PRO A 159 59.01 32.70 -6.38
N ALA A 160 58.93 31.73 -5.47
CA ALA A 160 58.10 30.55 -5.64
C ALA A 160 56.59 30.86 -5.55
N GLY A 161 56.22 32.02 -4.99
CA GLY A 161 54.82 32.41 -4.90
C GLY A 161 54.00 31.43 -4.06
N GLY A 162 52.76 31.22 -4.51
CA GLY A 162 51.88 30.14 -4.04
C GLY A 162 52.13 28.76 -4.67
N ALA A 163 53.15 28.59 -5.52
CA ALA A 163 53.34 27.34 -6.27
C ALA A 163 53.86 26.18 -5.40
N PHE A 164 54.61 26.49 -4.34
CA PHE A 164 55.21 25.48 -3.46
C PHE A 164 55.08 25.88 -1.98
N PRO A 165 54.89 24.92 -1.05
CA PRO A 165 54.90 25.20 0.37
C PRO A 165 56.32 25.59 0.80
N GLN A 166 56.46 26.75 1.43
CA GLN A 166 57.76 27.29 1.81
C GLN A 166 57.87 27.75 3.25
N VAL A 167 56.76 27.83 3.97
CA VAL A 167 56.78 28.21 5.39
C VAL A 167 56.02 27.17 6.18
N PHE A 168 56.72 26.43 7.05
CA PHE A 168 56.12 25.45 7.93
C PHE A 168 56.11 26.02 9.34
N ALA A 169 54.90 26.21 9.88
CA ALA A 169 54.69 26.80 11.18
C ALA A 169 53.92 25.89 12.13
N LEU A 170 54.30 25.84 13.41
CA LEU A 170 53.48 25.17 14.43
C LEU A 170 52.13 25.88 14.55
N HIS A 171 52.14 27.22 14.63
CA HIS A 171 50.96 28.06 14.68
C HIS A 171 50.99 29.18 13.64
N CYS A 172 49.85 29.50 13.07
CA CYS A 172 49.68 30.70 12.24
C CYS A 172 48.72 31.69 12.91
N GLN A 173 49.13 32.95 12.98
CA GLN A 173 48.25 34.03 13.41
C GLN A 173 47.25 34.34 12.30
N ALA A 174 45.95 34.36 12.63
CA ALA A 174 44.92 34.73 11.67
C ALA A 174 45.06 36.21 11.30
N GLY A 175 45.17 36.50 10.00
CA GLY A 175 45.22 37.86 9.49
C GLY A 175 45.97 37.92 8.16
N PRO A 176 45.37 38.47 7.07
CA PRO A 176 46.05 38.64 5.77
C PRO A 176 47.15 39.72 5.76
N GLY A 177 47.75 40.03 6.92
CA GLY A 177 48.32 41.34 7.25
C GLY A 177 49.53 41.80 6.44
N ASN A 178 50.47 40.91 6.12
CA ASN A 178 51.73 41.32 5.51
C ASN A 178 52.44 40.24 4.69
N SER A 179 51.98 38.99 4.66
CA SER A 179 52.61 37.95 3.85
C SER A 179 52.36 38.24 2.37
N GLY A 180 53.42 38.24 1.55
CA GLY A 180 53.28 38.27 0.10
C GLY A 180 52.60 36.99 -0.42
N TYR A 181 52.65 36.78 -1.73
CA TYR A 181 52.15 35.54 -2.33
C TYR A 181 53.07 34.37 -1.90
N VAL A 182 52.72 33.66 -0.82
CA VAL A 182 53.49 32.51 -0.28
C VAL A 182 52.52 31.44 0.23
N TRP A 183 52.92 30.17 0.15
CA TRP A 183 52.15 29.05 0.69
C TRP A 183 52.68 28.60 2.07
N PRO A 184 51.97 28.94 3.17
CA PRO A 184 52.28 28.43 4.50
C PRO A 184 51.56 27.11 4.80
N VAL A 185 52.22 26.25 5.59
CA VAL A 185 51.66 25.04 6.18
C VAL A 185 51.63 25.23 7.69
N CYS A 186 50.42 25.26 8.27
CA CYS A 186 50.19 25.53 9.68
C CYS A 186 49.67 24.27 10.38
N LEU A 187 50.33 23.82 11.44
CA LEU A 187 49.82 22.68 12.24
C LEU A 187 48.66 23.06 13.17
N GLY A 188 48.47 24.36 13.41
CA GLY A 188 47.38 24.93 14.16
C GLY A 188 47.30 26.44 13.95
N SER A 189 46.37 27.10 14.64
CA SER A 189 46.28 28.54 14.67
C SER A 189 46.55 29.09 16.07
N TYR A 190 47.06 30.32 16.11
CA TYR A 190 47.25 31.08 17.34
C TYR A 190 45.92 31.43 18.04
N TYR A 191 44.79 31.43 17.31
CA TYR A 191 43.47 31.68 17.88
C TYR A 191 42.75 30.38 18.28
N PRO A 192 41.98 30.38 19.38
CA PRO A 192 41.27 29.17 19.87
C PRO A 192 40.18 28.68 18.91
N GLN A 193 39.80 29.49 17.92
CA GLN A 193 38.70 29.23 16.98
C GLN A 193 39.12 28.38 15.76
N THR A 194 40.42 28.23 15.54
CA THR A 194 40.99 27.68 14.29
C THR A 194 41.91 26.52 14.63
N GLN A 195 41.35 25.40 15.09
CA GLN A 195 42.17 24.28 15.55
C GLN A 195 42.01 23.06 14.65
N MET A 196 43.10 22.75 13.98
CA MET A 196 43.36 21.47 13.36
C MET A 196 44.02 20.60 14.42
N ARG A 197 43.45 19.46 14.83
CA ARG A 197 44.25 18.30 15.27
C ARG A 197 43.46 17.03 15.71
N LEU A 198 43.86 15.88 15.14
CA LEU A 198 44.78 14.89 15.78
C LEU A 198 44.28 13.52 16.23
N SER A 199 45.25 12.59 16.17
CA SER A 199 45.35 11.20 16.63
C SER A 199 44.64 10.81 17.93
N THR A 200 44.25 9.52 17.98
CA THR A 200 43.90 8.82 19.20
C THR A 200 45.15 8.26 19.89
N GLY A 201 45.39 8.64 21.15
CA GLY A 201 46.17 7.83 22.09
C GLY A 201 45.34 6.65 22.63
N MET A 202 45.94 5.75 23.40
CA MET A 202 45.20 4.67 24.08
C MET A 202 44.06 5.27 24.92
N PRO A 203 42.88 4.63 24.97
CA PRO A 203 41.80 5.07 25.85
C PRO A 203 42.31 5.14 27.30
N SER A 204 41.81 6.11 28.06
CA SER A 204 41.93 6.09 29.52
C SER A 204 41.30 4.80 30.04
N GLY A 205 42.11 3.75 30.26
CA GLY A 205 41.70 2.45 30.80
C GLY A 205 41.63 1.30 29.78
N GLY A 206 42.76 0.94 29.14
CA GLY A 206 42.86 -0.14 28.14
C GLY A 206 42.04 -1.40 28.45
N SER A 207 41.07 -1.73 27.57
CA SER A 207 40.11 -2.82 27.78
C SER A 207 39.53 -3.34 26.46
N THR A 208 39.18 -4.62 26.40
CA THR A 208 38.77 -5.41 25.22
C THR A 208 37.26 -5.31 24.87
N THR A 209 36.53 -4.32 25.39
CA THR A 209 35.05 -4.21 25.27
C THR A 209 34.52 -2.85 24.77
N LEU A 210 35.26 -2.15 23.91
CA LEU A 210 34.96 -0.76 23.56
C LEU A 210 33.90 -0.62 22.44
N GLN A 211 32.64 -0.32 22.81
CA GLN A 211 31.60 0.21 21.92
C GLN A 211 31.50 1.75 22.08
N ASN A 212 31.15 2.49 21.02
CA ASN A 212 30.87 3.95 20.99
C ASN A 212 32.04 4.94 21.26
N LEU A 213 33.24 4.70 20.72
CA LEU A 213 34.36 5.66 20.80
C LEU A 213 34.49 6.57 19.56
N LYS A 214 34.98 7.80 19.73
CA LYS A 214 35.33 8.73 18.64
C LYS A 214 36.75 8.49 18.13
N GLY A 215 36.92 8.10 16.87
CA GLY A 215 38.21 8.04 16.17
C GLY A 215 38.53 9.40 15.54
N ALA A 216 39.63 10.03 15.91
CA ALA A 216 39.75 11.49 15.82
C ALA A 216 40.27 12.03 14.46
N LEU A 217 39.50 12.96 13.89
CA LEU A 217 39.95 14.04 13.02
C LEU A 217 39.07 15.25 13.36
N ASN A 218 39.66 16.42 13.68
CA ASN A 218 38.91 17.59 14.12
C ASN A 218 39.49 18.87 13.53
N LEU A 219 38.67 19.65 12.81
CA LEU A 219 39.10 20.87 12.11
C LEU A 219 38.13 22.05 12.40
N GLY A 220 38.44 22.86 13.41
CA GLY A 220 37.88 24.20 13.73
C GLY A 220 36.79 24.27 14.81
N THR A 221 36.60 25.45 15.45
CA THR A 221 35.37 25.71 16.23
C THR A 221 34.24 26.06 15.27
N ASN A 222 33.22 25.21 15.21
CA ASN A 222 32.03 25.44 14.41
C ASN A 222 31.06 26.38 15.15
N SER A 223 31.45 27.64 15.41
CA SER A 223 30.43 28.66 15.58
C SER A 223 29.91 28.97 14.18
N ALA A 224 28.82 28.31 13.78
CA ALA A 224 28.15 28.47 12.51
C ALA A 224 27.53 29.88 12.37
N VAL A 225 28.36 30.92 12.40
CA VAL A 225 27.88 32.31 12.32
C VAL A 225 27.65 32.74 10.88
N ASN A 226 28.22 32.06 9.87
CA ASN A 226 28.30 32.55 8.49
C ASN A 226 28.08 31.49 7.37
N GLY A 227 27.19 30.50 7.54
CA GLY A 227 26.72 29.66 6.43
C GLY A 227 27.62 28.47 5.97
N PRO A 228 27.34 27.89 4.79
CA PRO A 228 28.02 26.68 4.29
C PRO A 228 29.54 26.84 4.16
N THR A 229 30.31 25.81 4.54
CA THR A 229 31.78 25.88 4.59
C THR A 229 32.43 24.60 4.08
N HIS A 230 33.43 24.74 3.19
CA HIS A 230 34.32 23.65 2.80
C HIS A 230 35.34 23.39 3.92
N LEU A 231 35.22 22.26 4.61
CA LEU A 231 36.14 21.93 5.71
C LEU A 231 37.40 21.25 5.20
N ILE A 232 37.23 20.28 4.30
CA ILE A 232 38.28 19.52 3.62
C ILE A 232 38.05 19.65 2.12
N THR A 233 38.98 20.31 1.43
CA THR A 233 39.02 20.34 -0.03
C THR A 233 39.90 19.18 -0.52
N LEU A 234 39.31 18.27 -1.29
CA LEU A 234 39.96 17.08 -1.86
C LEU A 234 40.55 17.36 -3.24
N PHE A 235 39.86 18.20 -4.02
CA PHE A 235 40.35 18.76 -5.27
C PHE A 235 40.01 20.24 -5.28
N ASP A 236 41.04 21.07 -5.41
CA ASP A 236 40.94 22.52 -5.50
C ASP A 236 41.05 22.90 -6.98
N TYR A 237 40.02 23.52 -7.54
CA TYR A 237 40.04 23.93 -8.94
C TYR A 237 40.88 25.20 -9.17
N GLU A 238 41.04 26.04 -8.14
CA GLU A 238 41.76 27.31 -8.21
C GLU A 238 42.83 27.45 -7.09
N PRO A 239 43.82 26.54 -6.99
CA PRO A 239 44.73 26.52 -5.84
C PRO A 239 45.60 27.77 -5.65
N ASP A 240 45.63 28.68 -6.63
CA ASP A 240 46.49 29.89 -6.72
C ASP A 240 45.77 30.96 -5.94
N LYS A 241 44.44 30.98 -6.08
CA LYS A 241 43.57 31.75 -5.21
C LYS A 241 43.76 31.24 -3.79
N SER A 242 43.64 29.94 -3.54
CA SER A 242 43.84 29.37 -2.20
C SER A 242 45.17 29.75 -1.56
N ALA A 243 46.28 29.62 -2.30
CA ALA A 243 47.60 30.02 -1.83
C ALA A 243 47.75 31.54 -1.63
N ALA A 244 47.05 32.36 -2.42
CA ALA A 244 47.07 33.82 -2.29
C ALA A 244 46.45 34.33 -0.99
N TYR A 245 45.57 33.55 -0.37
CA TYR A 245 45.03 33.84 0.97
C TYR A 245 46.02 33.50 2.11
N GLY A 246 47.17 32.89 1.80
CA GLY A 246 48.26 32.67 2.76
C GLY A 246 47.82 31.87 3.98
N SER A 247 47.89 32.47 5.16
CA SER A 247 47.46 31.84 6.43
C SER A 247 45.94 31.91 6.68
N THR A 248 45.16 32.46 5.74
CA THR A 248 43.71 32.57 5.81
C THR A 248 43.03 31.60 4.84
N ARG A 249 41.75 31.27 5.06
CA ARG A 249 40.98 30.41 4.16
C ARG A 249 40.44 31.23 2.99
N ALA A 250 40.60 30.73 1.78
CA ALA A 250 39.93 31.26 0.61
C ALA A 250 38.40 31.00 0.67
N PRO A 251 37.59 31.81 -0.03
CA PRO A 251 36.17 31.52 -0.23
C PRO A 251 35.94 30.17 -0.92
N ASN A 252 34.79 29.54 -0.65
CA ASN A 252 34.37 28.31 -1.33
C ASN A 252 34.27 28.49 -2.85
N SER A 253 34.66 27.48 -3.63
CA SER A 253 34.49 27.44 -5.09
C SER A 253 33.50 26.35 -5.52
N ALA A 254 32.63 26.65 -6.49
CA ALA A 254 31.66 25.70 -7.01
C ALA A 254 32.28 24.51 -7.77
N HIS A 255 33.55 24.63 -8.18
CA HIS A 255 34.28 23.60 -8.92
C HIS A 255 35.13 22.69 -8.02
N ASP A 256 35.20 22.98 -6.72
CA ASP A 256 35.94 22.16 -5.77
C ASP A 256 35.25 20.81 -5.52
N THR A 257 36.07 19.81 -5.16
CA THR A 257 35.57 18.61 -4.51
C THR A 257 35.84 18.68 -3.02
N PHE A 258 34.82 18.55 -2.18
CA PHE A 258 34.94 18.85 -0.75
C PHE A 258 34.06 17.99 0.16
N ILE A 259 34.46 17.93 1.43
CA ILE A 259 33.66 17.53 2.58
C ILE A 259 33.51 18.76 3.47
N GLY A 260 32.28 19.07 3.88
CA GLY A 260 31.98 20.33 4.56
C GLY A 260 30.72 20.30 5.41
N ILE A 261 30.26 21.51 5.76
CA ILE A 261 29.02 21.73 6.49
C ILE A 261 28.00 22.47 5.64
N ASP A 262 26.75 22.00 5.70
CA ASP A 262 25.56 22.60 5.13
C ASP A 262 24.64 23.09 6.26
N SER A 263 25.06 24.14 6.97
CA SER A 263 24.31 24.68 8.10
C SER A 263 24.18 26.18 7.99
N SER A 264 22.97 26.70 8.12
CA SER A 264 22.73 28.13 7.98
C SER A 264 22.94 28.94 9.27
N ASN A 265 22.74 28.44 10.51
CA ASN A 265 22.84 29.33 11.70
C ASN A 265 22.98 28.73 13.13
N THR A 266 23.04 27.41 13.40
CA THR A 266 23.22 26.90 14.80
C THR A 266 23.98 25.56 14.90
N ASN A 267 24.61 25.32 16.05
CA ASN A 267 25.28 24.05 16.39
C ASN A 267 24.30 22.88 16.67
N THR A 268 22.99 23.14 16.69
CA THR A 268 21.95 22.14 16.95
C THR A 268 21.41 21.46 15.69
N THR A 269 21.67 22.04 14.51
CA THR A 269 21.26 21.51 13.21
C THR A 269 22.37 21.74 12.19
N VAL A 270 23.41 20.89 12.27
CA VAL A 270 24.54 20.92 11.33
C VAL A 270 24.34 19.86 10.25
N GLY A 271 24.20 20.29 8.98
CA GLY A 271 24.18 19.37 7.84
C GLY A 271 25.58 18.98 7.39
N LEU A 272 25.76 17.75 6.91
CA LEU A 272 26.96 17.31 6.20
C LEU A 272 26.81 17.66 4.71
N SER A 273 27.80 18.33 4.13
CA SER A 273 27.88 18.52 2.68
C SER A 273 29.01 17.69 2.08
N LEU A 274 28.70 17.00 0.99
CA LEU A 274 29.68 16.43 0.06
C LEU A 274 29.46 17.11 -1.28
N GLY A 275 30.50 17.67 -1.87
CA GLY A 275 30.40 18.38 -3.14
C GLY A 275 31.48 17.94 -4.12
N SER A 276 31.14 17.95 -5.40
CA SER A 276 32.06 17.82 -6.53
C SER A 276 31.41 18.43 -7.76
N TYR A 277 32.21 18.95 -8.69
CA TYR A 277 31.72 19.59 -9.90
C TYR A 277 30.99 18.63 -10.85
N GLY A 278 31.56 17.44 -11.06
CA GLY A 278 31.06 16.49 -12.06
C GLY A 278 30.08 15.47 -11.49
N SER A 279 30.50 14.74 -10.46
CA SER A 279 29.70 13.69 -9.83
C SER A 279 30.27 13.27 -8.48
N ILE A 280 29.43 12.65 -7.65
CA ILE A 280 29.83 11.97 -6.42
C ILE A 280 29.50 10.49 -6.60
N SER A 281 30.52 9.63 -6.57
CA SER A 281 30.39 8.21 -6.92
C SER A 281 30.84 7.31 -5.78
N GLN A 282 30.15 6.19 -5.58
CA GLN A 282 30.54 5.14 -4.64
C GLN A 282 30.90 3.85 -5.38
N TYR A 283 31.97 3.21 -4.93
CA TYR A 283 32.56 2.02 -5.52
C TYR A 283 32.76 0.94 -4.46
N ILE A 284 32.74 -0.33 -4.88
CA ILE A 284 33.19 -1.46 -4.06
C ILE A 284 34.28 -2.19 -4.85
N ALA A 285 35.46 -2.36 -4.24
CA ALA A 285 36.60 -3.07 -4.83
C ALA A 285 36.95 -2.62 -6.28
N ASN A 286 36.92 -1.31 -6.54
CA ASN A 286 37.25 -0.71 -7.83
C ASN A 286 38.16 0.51 -7.64
N ASN A 287 38.99 0.81 -8.65
CA ASN A 287 40.00 1.86 -8.61
C ASN A 287 39.46 3.28 -8.83
N GLY A 288 38.15 3.46 -9.04
CA GLY A 288 37.56 4.77 -9.38
C GLY A 288 37.67 5.10 -10.87
N ASP A 289 37.26 4.18 -11.74
CA ASP A 289 37.40 4.29 -13.21
C ASP A 289 36.37 5.20 -13.93
N GLY A 290 35.54 5.92 -13.19
CA GLY A 290 34.49 6.78 -13.75
C GLY A 290 33.27 6.07 -14.35
N THR A 291 33.26 4.73 -14.48
CA THR A 291 32.22 3.97 -15.20
C THR A 291 31.59 2.83 -14.39
N ASN A 292 32.34 2.11 -13.56
CA ASN A 292 31.89 0.94 -12.78
C ASN A 292 31.58 1.28 -11.31
N TRP A 293 31.07 2.48 -11.06
CA TRP A 293 30.47 2.85 -9.77
C TRP A 293 29.16 2.10 -9.55
N LEU A 294 28.75 1.94 -8.29
CA LEU A 294 27.50 1.26 -7.91
C LEU A 294 26.40 2.26 -7.52
N GLU A 295 26.79 3.45 -7.06
CA GLU A 295 25.90 4.58 -6.81
C GLU A 295 26.56 5.87 -7.32
N ARG A 296 25.79 6.76 -7.97
CA ARG A 296 26.28 8.08 -8.42
C ARG A 296 25.23 9.16 -8.28
N LEU A 297 25.66 10.33 -7.80
CA LEU A 297 24.93 11.59 -7.86
C LEU A 297 25.59 12.51 -8.90
N THR A 298 24.77 13.10 -9.77
CA THR A 298 25.13 14.15 -10.73
C THR A 298 24.21 15.37 -10.54
N ALA A 299 24.44 16.43 -11.29
CA ALA A 299 23.55 17.60 -11.27
C ALA A 299 22.10 17.29 -11.67
N THR A 300 21.85 16.21 -12.42
CA THR A 300 20.53 15.90 -13.00
C THR A 300 19.84 14.68 -12.40
N LEU A 301 20.60 13.73 -11.81
CA LEU A 301 20.03 12.49 -11.30
C LEU A 301 20.90 11.82 -10.24
N LYS A 302 20.25 10.94 -9.46
CA LYS A 302 20.88 9.94 -8.59
C LYS A 302 20.58 8.55 -9.15
N GLU A 303 21.61 7.74 -9.39
CA GLU A 303 21.49 6.42 -10.00
C GLU A 303 22.10 5.35 -9.09
N PHE A 304 21.44 4.18 -9.04
CA PHE A 304 21.89 2.98 -8.36
C PHE A 304 22.02 1.85 -9.39
N LYS A 305 23.21 1.27 -9.55
CA LYS A 305 23.44 0.07 -10.38
C LYS A 305 23.28 -1.23 -9.60
N THR A 306 23.15 -1.13 -8.28
CA THR A 306 22.84 -2.26 -7.39
C THR A 306 21.41 -2.15 -6.87
N PRO A 307 20.77 -3.28 -6.54
CA PRO A 307 19.46 -3.27 -5.90
C PRO A 307 19.46 -2.47 -4.59
N ALA A 308 18.50 -1.57 -4.43
CA ALA A 308 18.26 -0.84 -3.19
C ALA A 308 17.16 -1.53 -2.37
N LYS A 309 17.45 -1.89 -1.11
CA LYS A 309 16.49 -2.44 -0.16
C LYS A 309 16.00 -1.33 0.77
N PHE A 310 14.69 -1.18 0.89
CA PHE A 310 14.06 -0.26 1.84
C PHE A 310 13.31 -1.09 2.88
N ASP A 311 13.69 -0.96 4.15
CA ASP A 311 13.05 -1.70 5.26
C ASP A 311 11.74 -1.03 5.74
N GLY A 312 11.42 0.15 5.23
CA GLY A 312 10.21 0.91 5.53
C GLY A 312 9.47 1.37 4.26
N THR A 313 8.42 2.16 4.46
CA THR A 313 7.65 2.75 3.35
C THR A 313 8.51 3.73 2.56
N VAL A 314 8.38 3.70 1.23
CA VAL A 314 9.05 4.63 0.30
C VAL A 314 8.05 5.68 -0.16
N THR A 315 8.36 6.96 0.04
CA THR A 315 7.59 8.09 -0.49
C THR A 315 8.22 8.57 -1.78
N ILE A 316 7.46 8.52 -2.89
CA ILE A 316 7.85 9.11 -4.17
C ILE A 316 6.92 10.30 -4.42
N ALA A 317 7.46 11.52 -4.29
CA ALA A 317 6.70 12.75 -4.43
C ALA A 317 6.37 13.06 -5.91
N GLY A 318 5.29 13.82 -6.13
CA GLY A 318 4.86 14.24 -7.46
C GLY A 318 4.03 13.20 -8.24
N LEU A 319 3.72 12.07 -7.61
CA LEU A 319 2.80 11.06 -8.16
C LEU A 319 1.35 11.45 -7.90
N ALA A 320 0.49 11.26 -8.90
CA ALA A 320 -0.95 11.44 -8.74
C ALA A 320 -1.56 10.26 -7.96
N ALA A 321 -2.62 10.53 -7.19
CA ALA A 321 -3.33 9.50 -6.43
C ALA A 321 -3.96 8.47 -7.38
N GLY A 322 -3.56 7.20 -7.28
CA GLY A 322 -4.07 6.13 -8.12
C GLY A 322 -3.14 4.93 -8.14
N CYS A 323 -3.30 4.06 -9.13
CA CYS A 323 -2.44 2.90 -9.27
C CYS A 323 -1.06 3.28 -9.82
N LEU A 324 -0.04 2.54 -9.36
CA LEU A 324 1.31 2.61 -9.88
C LEU A 324 1.42 1.71 -11.13
N ASN A 325 1.67 2.29 -12.30
CA ASN A 325 2.00 1.52 -13.48
C ASN A 325 3.52 1.39 -13.60
N ILE A 326 4.03 0.16 -13.56
CA ILE A 326 5.42 -0.16 -13.86
C ILE A 326 5.48 -0.73 -15.27
N SER A 327 6.18 -0.05 -16.17
CA SER A 327 6.40 -0.49 -17.54
C SER A 327 7.16 -1.82 -17.59
N GLY A 328 7.14 -2.51 -18.74
CA GLY A 328 7.95 -3.71 -18.97
C GLY A 328 9.47 -3.47 -18.85
N ALA A 329 9.92 -2.20 -18.84
CA ALA A 329 11.30 -1.80 -18.61
C ALA A 329 11.60 -1.49 -17.12
N GLY A 330 10.66 -1.72 -16.20
CA GLY A 330 10.83 -1.45 -14.77
C GLY A 330 10.71 0.03 -14.38
N VAL A 331 10.32 0.90 -15.32
CA VAL A 331 10.14 2.35 -15.08
C VAL A 331 8.72 2.62 -14.59
N VAL A 332 8.56 3.48 -13.59
CA VAL A 332 7.26 4.03 -13.20
C VAL A 332 6.72 4.89 -14.35
N GLY A 333 5.79 4.33 -15.13
CA GLY A 333 5.31 4.92 -16.39
C GLY A 333 4.13 5.88 -16.23
N SER A 334 3.28 5.67 -15.23
CA SER A 334 2.18 6.59 -14.89
C SER A 334 1.70 6.39 -13.46
N THR A 335 1.16 7.44 -12.86
CA THR A 335 0.36 7.39 -11.64
C THR A 335 -0.92 8.18 -11.85
N GLY A 336 -1.99 7.84 -11.14
CA GLY A 336 -3.25 8.60 -11.20
C GLY A 336 -4.38 8.02 -12.06
N VAL A 337 -4.19 6.86 -12.71
CA VAL A 337 -5.30 6.14 -13.38
C VAL A 337 -5.66 4.91 -12.55
N ALA A 338 -6.96 4.66 -12.35
CA ALA A 338 -7.45 3.45 -11.69
C ALA A 338 -6.92 2.21 -12.43
N CYS A 339 -6.45 1.20 -11.70
CA CYS A 339 -5.96 -0.05 -12.26
C CYS A 339 -7.01 -0.67 -13.20
N GLY A 340 -6.83 -0.52 -14.52
CA GLY A 340 -7.63 -1.17 -15.55
C GLY A 340 -9.07 -0.65 -15.68
N SER A 341 -9.32 0.16 -16.70
CA SER A 341 -10.40 -0.21 -17.62
C SER A 341 -9.73 -0.95 -18.78
N GLY A 342 -10.17 -2.16 -19.09
CA GLY A 342 -9.58 -3.02 -20.13
C GLY A 342 -9.37 -2.27 -21.45
N GLY A 343 -8.32 -2.63 -22.18
CA GLY A 343 -7.79 -1.91 -23.34
C GLY A 343 -8.85 -1.43 -24.34
N GLY A 344 -8.93 -0.11 -24.50
CA GLY A 344 -9.65 0.52 -25.60
C GLY A 344 -8.72 0.78 -26.78
N GLY A 345 -8.63 -0.17 -27.71
CA GLY A 345 -8.58 0.26 -29.11
C GLY A 345 -9.81 1.14 -29.31
N ALA A 346 -9.64 2.35 -29.83
CA ALA A 346 -10.71 3.35 -29.91
C ALA A 346 -11.90 2.81 -30.72
N VAL A 347 -12.83 2.15 -30.04
CA VAL A 347 -14.15 1.86 -30.58
C VAL A 347 -14.83 3.22 -30.65
N SER A 348 -14.87 3.79 -31.85
CA SER A 348 -15.53 5.08 -32.13
C SER A 348 -16.98 5.08 -31.64
N SER A 349 -17.59 3.90 -31.57
CA SER A 349 -18.84 3.64 -30.87
C SER A 349 -18.90 2.21 -30.34
N VAL A 350 -19.72 1.98 -29.32
CA VAL A 350 -20.14 0.63 -28.89
C VAL A 350 -21.65 0.57 -29.07
N PHE A 351 -22.12 -0.28 -29.99
CA PHE A 351 -23.52 -0.33 -30.44
C PHE A 351 -24.06 1.02 -30.92
N GLY A 352 -23.25 1.80 -31.67
CA GLY A 352 -23.64 3.10 -32.20
C GLY A 352 -23.64 4.26 -31.20
N ARG A 353 -23.30 4.00 -29.93
CA ARG A 353 -23.18 5.03 -28.88
C ARG A 353 -21.73 5.52 -28.74
N THR A 354 -21.54 6.83 -28.61
CA THR A 354 -20.23 7.50 -28.47
C THR A 354 -20.11 8.19 -27.11
N GLY A 355 -18.92 8.27 -26.52
CA GLY A 355 -18.68 8.91 -25.21
C GLY A 355 -18.48 7.88 -24.08
N ALA A 356 -18.82 8.25 -22.84
CA ALA A 356 -18.76 7.33 -21.70
C ALA A 356 -19.82 6.22 -21.85
N VAL A 357 -19.41 5.04 -22.29
CA VAL A 357 -20.31 3.89 -22.47
C VAL A 357 -20.44 3.16 -21.13
N VAL A 358 -21.58 3.33 -20.47
CA VAL A 358 -21.99 2.48 -19.35
C VAL A 358 -22.83 1.33 -19.92
N ALA A 359 -22.57 0.11 -19.46
CA ALA A 359 -23.39 -1.04 -19.83
C ALA A 359 -24.86 -0.79 -19.46
N VAL A 360 -25.76 -0.92 -20.43
CA VAL A 360 -27.21 -0.87 -20.23
C VAL A 360 -27.84 -2.19 -20.62
N SER A 361 -29.03 -2.43 -20.08
CA SER A 361 -29.82 -3.61 -20.43
C SER A 361 -30.07 -3.65 -21.94
N GLY A 362 -29.76 -4.79 -22.57
CA GLY A 362 -29.91 -5.01 -24.02
C GLY A 362 -28.64 -4.85 -24.86
N ASP A 363 -27.50 -4.46 -24.26
CA ASP A 363 -26.24 -4.30 -25.00
C ASP A 363 -25.69 -5.62 -25.58
N TYR A 364 -26.00 -6.77 -24.96
CA TYR A 364 -25.54 -8.07 -25.42
C TYR A 364 -26.70 -9.05 -25.48
N THR A 365 -26.76 -9.82 -26.56
CA THR A 365 -27.54 -11.06 -26.61
C THR A 365 -26.70 -12.20 -26.03
N VAL A 366 -27.37 -13.24 -25.51
CA VAL A 366 -26.69 -14.43 -24.93
C VAL A 366 -25.70 -15.06 -25.91
N ALA A 367 -25.98 -15.01 -27.22
CA ALA A 367 -25.12 -15.52 -28.27
C ALA A 367 -23.78 -14.77 -28.40
N GLN A 368 -23.67 -13.57 -27.86
CA GLN A 368 -22.46 -12.72 -27.93
C GLN A 368 -21.55 -12.88 -26.71
N ILE A 369 -21.93 -13.70 -25.71
CA ILE A 369 -21.16 -13.91 -24.48
C ILE A 369 -20.76 -15.39 -24.35
N THR A 370 -19.48 -15.68 -24.59
CA THR A 370 -18.91 -17.04 -24.42
C THR A 370 -19.07 -17.51 -22.97
N GLY A 371 -19.85 -18.57 -22.75
CA GLY A 371 -20.16 -19.12 -21.41
C GLY A 371 -21.49 -18.64 -20.81
N ALA A 372 -22.24 -17.75 -21.47
CA ALA A 372 -23.60 -17.44 -21.07
C ALA A 372 -24.55 -18.57 -21.50
N ALA A 373 -25.26 -19.18 -20.55
CA ALA A 373 -26.23 -20.22 -20.85
C ALA A 373 -27.54 -19.59 -21.35
N ALA A 374 -27.94 -19.93 -22.58
CA ALA A 374 -29.31 -19.74 -23.02
C ALA A 374 -30.16 -20.81 -22.34
N ASP A 375 -31.02 -20.39 -21.41
CA ASP A 375 -31.81 -21.28 -20.53
C ASP A 375 -32.54 -22.37 -21.32
N SER A 376 -33.12 -22.01 -22.47
CA SER A 376 -33.89 -22.94 -23.32
C SER A 376 -33.05 -23.92 -24.15
N ALA A 377 -31.72 -23.83 -24.13
CA ALA A 377 -30.85 -24.64 -25.00
C ALA A 377 -29.64 -25.26 -24.29
N VAL A 378 -29.22 -24.78 -23.11
CA VAL A 378 -27.90 -25.10 -22.54
C VAL A 378 -27.98 -25.80 -21.17
N VAL A 379 -29.07 -25.67 -20.40
CA VAL A 379 -29.14 -26.19 -19.03
C VAL A 379 -30.02 -27.44 -18.97
N HIS A 380 -29.61 -28.47 -18.23
CA HIS A 380 -30.39 -29.69 -17.94
C HIS A 380 -30.60 -30.71 -19.08
N ASN A 381 -29.73 -30.71 -20.10
CA ASN A 381 -29.91 -31.55 -21.28
C ASN A 381 -29.36 -32.99 -21.16
N SER A 382 -28.42 -33.27 -20.26
CA SER A 382 -27.89 -34.63 -20.07
C SER A 382 -27.11 -34.80 -18.75
N GLY A 383 -27.01 -36.03 -18.26
CA GLY A 383 -26.26 -36.37 -17.04
C GLY A 383 -27.11 -36.36 -15.78
N ALA A 384 -26.50 -36.76 -14.66
CA ALA A 384 -27.12 -36.67 -13.34
C ALA A 384 -26.89 -35.26 -12.77
N GLU A 385 -27.94 -34.59 -12.31
CA GLU A 385 -27.89 -33.20 -11.88
C GLU A 385 -28.43 -32.99 -10.47
N THR A 386 -27.79 -32.08 -9.72
CA THR A 386 -28.23 -31.69 -8.38
C THR A 386 -28.73 -30.25 -8.41
N ILE A 387 -30.04 -30.07 -8.23
CA ILE A 387 -30.68 -28.75 -8.23
C ILE A 387 -31.04 -28.34 -6.80
N GLY A 388 -30.30 -27.38 -6.23
CA GLY A 388 -30.54 -26.88 -4.87
C GLY A 388 -31.61 -25.77 -4.78
N GLY A 389 -32.23 -25.62 -3.61
CA GLY A 389 -33.23 -24.58 -3.32
C GLY A 389 -34.66 -24.92 -3.75
N ALA A 390 -35.63 -24.05 -3.41
CA ALA A 390 -37.02 -24.21 -3.83
C ALA A 390 -37.16 -24.00 -5.35
N LYS A 391 -37.94 -24.85 -6.01
CA LYS A 391 -38.21 -24.78 -7.46
C LYS A 391 -39.71 -24.61 -7.70
N THR A 392 -40.06 -23.70 -8.61
CA THR A 392 -41.43 -23.47 -9.05
C THR A 392 -41.48 -23.70 -10.55
N PHE A 393 -42.35 -24.60 -11.00
CA PHE A 393 -42.62 -24.84 -12.42
C PHE A 393 -43.93 -24.13 -12.76
N SER A 394 -43.94 -23.33 -13.84
CA SER A 394 -45.14 -22.59 -14.26
C SER A 394 -46.14 -23.45 -15.03
N ASN A 395 -45.71 -24.64 -15.47
CA ASN A 395 -46.51 -25.63 -16.21
C ASN A 395 -46.29 -27.02 -15.59
N ASP A 396 -46.98 -28.03 -16.13
CA ASP A 396 -46.88 -29.42 -15.71
C ASP A 396 -45.43 -29.96 -15.78
N VAL A 397 -45.06 -30.73 -14.76
CA VAL A 397 -43.78 -31.44 -14.71
C VAL A 397 -43.99 -32.87 -15.20
N THR A 398 -43.36 -33.22 -16.33
CA THR A 398 -43.36 -34.60 -16.86
C THR A 398 -42.06 -35.30 -16.49
N LEU A 399 -42.14 -36.48 -15.88
CA LEU A 399 -40.99 -37.31 -15.50
C LEU A 399 -41.05 -38.63 -16.29
N ALA A 400 -40.03 -38.92 -17.10
CA ALA A 400 -39.95 -40.18 -17.85
C ALA A 400 -39.48 -41.37 -16.98
N GLY A 401 -38.93 -41.09 -15.79
CA GLY A 401 -38.47 -42.07 -14.83
C GLY A 401 -39.15 -41.94 -13.46
N ASN A 402 -38.61 -42.62 -12.45
CA ASN A 402 -39.16 -42.63 -11.10
C ASN A 402 -38.97 -41.29 -10.37
N LEU A 403 -40.00 -40.86 -9.62
CA LEU A 403 -39.92 -39.75 -8.67
C LEU A 403 -39.59 -40.29 -7.26
N ASN A 404 -38.41 -39.98 -6.73
CA ASN A 404 -37.98 -40.40 -5.39
C ASN A 404 -37.95 -39.20 -4.43
N VAL A 405 -38.90 -39.13 -3.48
CA VAL A 405 -39.06 -37.98 -2.56
C VAL A 405 -38.74 -38.41 -1.13
N ALA A 406 -37.76 -37.75 -0.51
CA ALA A 406 -37.39 -38.02 0.89
C ALA A 406 -38.33 -37.35 1.91
N GLY A 407 -39.04 -36.30 1.50
CA GLY A 407 -40.02 -35.57 2.31
C GLY A 407 -41.47 -35.90 1.94
N ASN A 408 -42.35 -34.90 2.04
CA ASN A 408 -43.78 -35.06 1.75
C ASN A 408 -44.13 -34.57 0.33
N ILE A 409 -45.05 -35.26 -0.33
CA ILE A 409 -45.75 -34.76 -1.53
C ILE A 409 -47.07 -34.15 -1.05
N VAL A 410 -47.28 -32.86 -1.30
CA VAL A 410 -48.51 -32.14 -0.92
C VAL A 410 -49.22 -31.65 -2.18
N GLN A 411 -50.37 -32.25 -2.51
CA GLN A 411 -51.21 -31.86 -3.65
C GLN A 411 -52.39 -31.01 -3.16
N THR A 412 -52.49 -29.76 -3.59
CA THR A 412 -53.47 -28.76 -3.10
C THR A 412 -54.42 -28.25 -4.20
N GLY A 413 -54.77 -29.09 -5.17
CA GLY A 413 -55.70 -28.73 -6.23
C GLY A 413 -57.12 -28.52 -5.70
N ALA A 414 -57.75 -27.39 -6.04
CA ALA A 414 -59.15 -27.11 -5.73
C ALA A 414 -60.06 -27.78 -6.77
N GLY A 415 -60.60 -28.95 -6.46
CA GLY A 415 -61.60 -29.67 -7.26
C GLY A 415 -62.16 -30.87 -6.49
N PRO A 416 -63.36 -31.41 -6.82
CA PRO A 416 -64.02 -32.39 -5.95
C PRO A 416 -63.35 -33.77 -5.88
N TRP A 417 -62.53 -34.15 -6.85
CA TRP A 417 -61.79 -35.43 -6.86
C TRP A 417 -60.51 -35.32 -7.69
N SER A 418 -59.38 -35.83 -7.17
CA SER A 418 -58.17 -36.06 -7.97
C SER A 418 -57.37 -37.28 -7.48
N ALA A 419 -57.40 -38.36 -8.26
CA ALA A 419 -56.32 -39.35 -8.41
C ALA A 419 -56.67 -40.25 -9.60
N GLU A 420 -56.21 -39.91 -10.81
CA GLU A 420 -56.36 -40.79 -11.98
C GLU A 420 -54.98 -41.14 -12.54
N GLY A 421 -54.61 -42.40 -12.35
CA GLY A 421 -53.40 -43.04 -12.83
C GLY A 421 -53.59 -44.56 -12.77
N ALA A 422 -52.97 -45.31 -13.67
CA ALA A 422 -52.96 -46.77 -13.62
C ALA A 422 -52.02 -47.23 -12.48
N TYR A 423 -52.52 -47.24 -11.25
CA TYR A 423 -51.77 -47.74 -10.10
C TYR A 423 -51.78 -49.28 -10.16
N GLY A 424 -50.61 -49.89 -10.37
CA GLY A 424 -50.47 -51.35 -10.35
C GLY A 424 -50.94 -51.95 -9.01
N ALA A 425 -51.29 -53.23 -9.02
CA ALA A 425 -51.79 -53.92 -7.83
C ALA A 425 -50.80 -53.80 -6.65
N MET A 426 -51.29 -53.27 -5.52
CA MET A 426 -50.47 -53.11 -4.33
C MET A 426 -50.01 -54.47 -3.79
N THR A 427 -48.72 -54.55 -3.41
CA THR A 427 -48.12 -55.68 -2.68
C THR A 427 -47.96 -55.34 -1.20
N ALA A 428 -47.76 -56.36 -0.35
CA ALA A 428 -47.49 -56.17 1.07
C ALA A 428 -46.31 -55.21 1.32
N ALA A 429 -46.38 -54.42 2.39
CA ALA A 429 -45.27 -53.61 2.86
C ALA A 429 -44.13 -54.49 3.37
N ALA A 430 -42.90 -53.99 3.41
CA ALA A 430 -41.82 -54.68 4.12
C ALA A 430 -41.98 -54.52 5.65
N ALA A 431 -41.23 -55.30 6.44
CA ALA A 431 -41.18 -55.12 7.89
C ALA A 431 -40.77 -53.67 8.24
N GLY A 432 -41.47 -53.06 9.20
CA GLY A 432 -41.26 -51.68 9.63
C GLY A 432 -41.74 -50.60 8.65
N LYS A 433 -42.53 -50.94 7.63
CA LYS A 433 -43.08 -50.00 6.64
C LYS A 433 -44.60 -50.09 6.56
N SER A 434 -45.24 -49.00 6.15
CA SER A 434 -46.65 -48.98 5.75
C SER A 434 -46.76 -48.61 4.28
N LYS A 435 -47.74 -49.18 3.60
CA LYS A 435 -48.14 -48.85 2.23
C LYS A 435 -49.61 -48.48 2.21
N ILE A 436 -49.96 -47.53 1.36
CA ILE A 436 -51.32 -47.18 0.97
C ILE A 436 -51.40 -47.27 -0.56
N GLY A 437 -52.48 -47.81 -1.10
CA GLY A 437 -52.63 -48.00 -2.54
C GLY A 437 -53.95 -48.65 -2.91
N PHE A 438 -54.03 -49.19 -4.12
CA PHE A 438 -55.20 -49.92 -4.59
C PHE A 438 -54.91 -51.42 -4.63
N SER A 439 -55.81 -52.23 -4.08
CA SER A 439 -55.75 -53.69 -4.20
C SER A 439 -55.92 -54.13 -5.66
N SER A 440 -55.69 -55.41 -5.96
CA SER A 440 -55.81 -55.98 -7.31
C SER A 440 -57.20 -55.82 -7.95
N ASN A 441 -58.22 -55.50 -7.16
CA ASN A 441 -59.58 -55.19 -7.59
C ASN A 441 -59.90 -53.68 -7.61
N GLY A 442 -58.88 -52.81 -7.51
CA GLY A 442 -59.01 -51.36 -7.68
C GLY A 442 -59.57 -50.61 -6.47
N LYS A 443 -59.71 -51.25 -5.30
CA LYS A 443 -60.21 -50.59 -4.08
C LYS A 443 -59.08 -50.07 -3.22
N LEU A 444 -59.36 -49.01 -2.44
CA LEU A 444 -58.39 -48.47 -1.50
C LEU A 444 -58.02 -49.51 -0.43
N ALA A 445 -56.71 -49.74 -0.25
CA ALA A 445 -56.16 -50.74 0.65
C ALA A 445 -54.90 -50.23 1.36
N VAL A 446 -54.60 -50.86 2.49
CA VAL A 446 -53.40 -50.61 3.31
C VAL A 446 -52.67 -51.91 3.60
N SER A 447 -51.37 -51.84 3.87
CA SER A 447 -50.55 -52.95 4.37
C SER A 447 -49.48 -52.39 5.29
N GLU A 448 -49.32 -52.97 6.46
CA GLU A 448 -48.42 -52.49 7.49
C GLU A 448 -47.54 -53.62 8.00
N ASN A 449 -46.24 -53.34 8.17
CA ASN A 449 -45.26 -54.21 8.82
C ASN A 449 -45.25 -55.67 8.31
N ALA A 450 -45.04 -55.87 7.00
CA ALA A 450 -45.13 -57.19 6.36
C ALA A 450 -46.51 -57.87 6.40
N GLY A 451 -47.54 -57.18 6.88
CA GLY A 451 -48.92 -57.65 6.86
C GLY A 451 -49.50 -57.73 5.45
N THR A 452 -50.51 -58.58 5.26
CA THR A 452 -51.21 -58.70 3.98
C THR A 452 -51.93 -57.40 3.60
N VAL A 453 -52.10 -57.18 2.29
CA VAL A 453 -52.90 -56.06 1.78
C VAL A 453 -54.34 -56.23 2.22
N THR A 454 -54.88 -55.22 2.91
CA THR A 454 -56.22 -55.22 3.50
C THR A 454 -57.02 -54.05 2.94
N GLU A 455 -58.22 -54.32 2.42
CA GLU A 455 -59.14 -53.26 1.98
C GLU A 455 -59.59 -52.40 3.16
N VAL A 456 -59.71 -51.09 2.96
CA VAL A 456 -60.33 -50.20 3.96
C VAL A 456 -61.85 -50.42 3.91
N ALA A 457 -62.45 -50.89 5.02
CA ALA A 457 -63.84 -51.37 5.06
C ALA A 457 -64.90 -50.25 4.89
N LYS A 458 -66.06 -50.61 4.31
CA LYS A 458 -67.31 -49.82 4.31
C LYS A 458 -68.24 -50.35 5.40
N ASN A 459 -68.95 -49.49 6.14
CA ASN A 459 -69.93 -49.91 7.17
C ASN A 459 -71.11 -50.65 6.53
N TYR A 460 -71.17 -51.98 6.69
CA TYR A 460 -72.30 -52.80 6.24
C TYR A 460 -73.37 -52.89 7.34
N PRO A 461 -74.68 -52.86 7.01
CA PRO A 461 -75.72 -53.13 7.98
C PRO A 461 -75.61 -54.55 8.54
N GLN A 462 -75.81 -54.69 9.85
CA GLN A 462 -75.92 -55.94 10.58
C GLN A 462 -77.35 -56.11 11.10
N GLU A 463 -77.68 -57.29 11.62
CA GLU A 463 -79.00 -57.55 12.20
C GLU A 463 -78.93 -58.45 13.43
N PHE A 464 -79.95 -58.35 14.29
CA PHE A 464 -80.25 -59.35 15.29
C PHE A 464 -81.73 -59.71 15.26
N THR A 465 -82.05 -60.94 15.66
CA THR A 465 -83.40 -61.49 15.59
C THR A 465 -83.79 -62.06 16.94
N TYR A 466 -85.06 -61.92 17.31
CA TYR A 466 -85.64 -62.63 18.43
C TYR A 466 -87.05 -63.13 18.10
N THR A 467 -87.46 -64.20 18.79
CA THR A 467 -88.72 -64.89 18.56
C THR A 467 -89.41 -65.16 19.88
N PHE A 468 -90.71 -64.89 19.94
CA PHE A 468 -91.59 -65.43 20.97
C PHE A 468 -92.43 -66.54 20.36
N PHE A 469 -92.49 -67.69 21.03
CA PHE A 469 -93.28 -68.83 20.60
C PHE A 469 -93.80 -69.61 21.80
N ASP A 470 -95.10 -69.86 21.84
CA ASP A 470 -95.71 -70.84 22.74
C ASP A 470 -96.76 -71.64 21.95
N ALA A 471 -96.52 -72.94 21.80
CA ALA A 471 -97.40 -73.80 21.01
C ALA A 471 -98.77 -74.05 21.67
N ASN A 472 -98.90 -73.81 22.98
CA ASN A 472 -100.07 -74.17 23.76
C ASN A 472 -100.84 -72.95 24.28
N ASN A 473 -100.18 -71.80 24.42
CA ASN A 473 -100.79 -70.57 24.89
C ASN A 473 -100.71 -69.46 23.83
N LEU A 474 -101.75 -68.65 23.76
CA LEU A 474 -101.76 -67.46 22.91
C LEU A 474 -100.80 -66.40 23.45
N LEU A 475 -100.06 -65.77 22.54
CA LEU A 475 -99.32 -64.55 22.86
C LEU A 475 -100.33 -63.41 23.06
N THR A 476 -100.29 -62.76 24.22
CA THR A 476 -101.25 -61.70 24.58
C THR A 476 -100.54 -60.38 24.88
N THR A 477 -101.30 -59.33 25.15
CA THR A 477 -100.77 -58.01 25.56
C THR A 477 -99.99 -58.05 26.89
N SER A 478 -100.05 -59.14 27.66
CA SER A 478 -99.20 -59.32 28.84
C SER A 478 -97.73 -59.58 28.49
N LEU A 479 -97.41 -59.82 27.21
CA LEU A 479 -96.05 -60.05 26.74
C LEU A 479 -95.26 -58.73 26.65
N GLN A 480 -94.71 -58.35 27.80
CA GLN A 480 -93.86 -57.17 28.00
C GLN A 480 -92.48 -57.64 28.46
N VAL A 481 -91.44 -57.43 27.65
CA VAL A 481 -90.08 -57.94 27.94
C VAL A 481 -89.08 -56.79 27.95
N PRO A 482 -88.63 -56.33 29.13
CA PRO A 482 -87.78 -55.12 29.24
C PRO A 482 -86.37 -55.22 28.64
N SER A 483 -85.90 -56.42 28.26
CA SER A 483 -84.51 -56.64 27.83
C SER A 483 -84.39 -57.83 26.87
N ILE A 484 -84.94 -57.70 25.65
CA ILE A 484 -84.81 -58.72 24.60
C ILE A 484 -83.41 -58.75 23.97
N TYR A 485 -82.67 -57.64 24.06
CA TYR A 485 -81.32 -57.51 23.53
C TYR A 485 -80.50 -56.58 24.42
N VAL A 486 -79.22 -56.89 24.59
CA VAL A 486 -78.25 -56.07 25.30
C VAL A 486 -77.09 -55.80 24.36
N ASN A 487 -76.82 -54.54 24.04
CA ASN A 487 -75.67 -54.21 23.22
C ASN A 487 -74.39 -54.48 24.02
N ARG A 488 -73.58 -55.44 23.58
CA ARG A 488 -72.27 -55.75 24.18
C ARG A 488 -71.11 -55.39 23.24
N ALA A 489 -71.42 -54.83 22.07
CA ALA A 489 -70.48 -54.43 21.04
C ALA A 489 -70.37 -52.90 20.98
N ALA A 490 -69.92 -52.37 19.84
CA ALA A 490 -69.86 -50.94 19.57
C ALA A 490 -71.28 -50.33 19.53
N ALA A 491 -71.35 -49.01 19.72
CA ALA A 491 -72.58 -48.27 19.51
C ALA A 491 -73.06 -48.45 18.07
N PHE A 492 -74.38 -48.49 17.90
CA PHE A 492 -74.99 -48.63 16.60
C PHE A 492 -76.30 -47.88 16.52
N HIS A 493 -76.75 -47.60 15.30
CA HIS A 493 -78.07 -47.07 15.01
C HIS A 493 -78.95 -48.14 14.37
N ILE A 494 -80.14 -48.34 14.92
CA ILE A 494 -81.17 -49.18 14.32
C ILE A 494 -81.74 -48.46 13.11
N VAL A 495 -81.80 -49.15 11.98
CA VAL A 495 -82.25 -48.59 10.69
C VAL A 495 -83.58 -49.18 10.23
N GLU A 496 -83.96 -50.36 10.72
CA GLU A 496 -85.23 -51.01 10.39
C GLU A 496 -85.64 -52.04 11.45
N VAL A 497 -86.94 -52.16 11.72
CA VAL A 497 -87.54 -53.24 12.50
C VAL A 497 -88.56 -53.97 11.64
N TYR A 498 -88.43 -55.28 11.52
CA TYR A 498 -89.36 -56.19 10.85
C TYR A 498 -90.12 -57.02 11.88
N CYS A 499 -91.43 -57.22 11.69
CA CYS A 499 -92.26 -58.09 12.52
C CYS A 499 -93.17 -59.01 11.70
N GLU A 500 -93.16 -60.30 12.02
CA GLU A 500 -93.99 -61.33 11.41
C GLU A 500 -94.69 -62.18 12.48
N ILE A 501 -95.98 -62.48 12.30
CA ILE A 501 -96.78 -63.34 13.17
C ILE A 501 -97.31 -64.56 12.41
N ASP A 502 -97.72 -65.62 13.10
CA ASP A 502 -98.26 -66.83 12.47
C ASP A 502 -99.75 -66.76 12.11
N ALA A 503 -100.56 -66.09 12.93
CA ALA A 503 -101.99 -65.86 12.67
C ALA A 503 -102.49 -64.67 13.50
N GLY A 504 -103.75 -64.25 13.31
CA GLY A 504 -104.36 -63.18 14.10
C GLY A 504 -103.79 -61.79 13.78
N SER A 505 -103.81 -60.90 14.78
CA SER A 505 -103.31 -59.52 14.66
C SER A 505 -102.58 -59.11 15.93
N MET A 506 -101.41 -58.48 15.79
CA MET A 506 -100.62 -57.98 16.90
C MET A 506 -99.96 -56.65 16.50
N THR A 507 -99.93 -55.68 17.41
CA THR A 507 -99.14 -54.45 17.25
C THR A 507 -98.07 -54.39 18.32
N ILE A 508 -96.85 -54.00 17.95
CA ILE A 508 -95.70 -53.96 18.86
C ILE A 508 -94.96 -52.63 18.79
N ASN A 509 -94.19 -52.35 19.83
CA ASN A 509 -93.12 -51.38 19.77
C ASN A 509 -91.88 -51.96 20.44
N LEU A 510 -90.70 -51.44 20.09
CA LEU A 510 -89.49 -51.71 20.86
C LEU A 510 -89.28 -50.55 21.82
N GLN A 511 -88.51 -50.77 22.89
CA GLN A 511 -88.19 -49.70 23.83
C GLN A 511 -86.70 -49.57 24.04
N ASN A 512 -86.22 -48.33 24.06
CA ASN A 512 -84.84 -48.00 24.42
C ASN A 512 -84.87 -46.98 25.58
N GLY A 513 -84.36 -47.40 26.73
CA GLY A 513 -84.44 -46.62 27.97
C GLY A 513 -85.88 -46.41 28.46
N GLY A 514 -86.76 -47.40 28.28
CA GLY A 514 -88.15 -47.39 28.77
C GLY A 514 -89.14 -46.54 27.95
N ALA A 515 -88.72 -46.00 26.81
CA ALA A 515 -89.58 -45.25 25.90
C ALA A 515 -89.63 -45.94 24.52
N ASN A 516 -90.74 -45.75 23.81
CA ASN A 516 -90.96 -46.33 22.49
C ASN A 516 -89.87 -45.89 21.50
N LEU A 517 -89.36 -46.88 20.76
CA LEU A 517 -88.31 -46.72 19.77
C LEU A 517 -88.91 -46.35 18.41
N LEU A 518 -90.03 -46.98 18.03
CA LEU A 518 -90.76 -46.66 16.81
C LEU A 518 -91.70 -45.49 17.07
N SER A 519 -91.74 -44.55 16.13
CA SER A 519 -92.60 -43.36 16.19
C SER A 519 -94.09 -43.68 16.10
N ALA A 520 -94.44 -44.84 15.54
CA ALA A 520 -95.77 -45.44 15.56
C ALA A 520 -95.64 -46.93 15.85
N ASP A 521 -96.63 -47.52 16.52
CA ASP A 521 -96.62 -48.95 16.83
C ASP A 521 -96.72 -49.77 15.53
N LEU A 522 -95.86 -50.77 15.40
CA LEU A 522 -95.77 -51.62 14.21
C LEU A 522 -96.84 -52.71 14.28
N ALA A 523 -97.81 -52.64 13.36
CA ALA A 523 -98.77 -53.72 13.14
C ALA A 523 -98.07 -54.88 12.41
N CYS A 524 -97.83 -55.98 13.14
CA CYS A 524 -97.24 -57.19 12.60
C CYS A 524 -98.22 -57.89 11.65
N SER A 525 -97.68 -58.58 10.64
CA SER A 525 -98.49 -59.29 9.65
C SER A 525 -97.96 -60.72 9.41
N THR A 526 -98.79 -61.60 8.86
CA THR A 526 -98.35 -62.96 8.48
C THR A 526 -97.43 -62.98 7.26
N ALA A 527 -97.34 -61.87 6.51
CA ALA A 527 -96.39 -61.69 5.42
C ALA A 527 -95.14 -60.88 5.84
N GLY A 528 -95.06 -60.49 7.12
CA GLY A 528 -94.10 -59.51 7.61
C GLY A 528 -94.55 -58.07 7.42
N ALA A 529 -94.11 -57.19 8.31
CA ALA A 529 -94.29 -55.75 8.22
C ALA A 529 -93.01 -55.07 8.72
N THR A 530 -92.64 -53.92 8.14
CA THR A 530 -91.45 -53.17 8.55
C THR A 530 -91.80 -51.77 9.04
N ALA A 531 -90.94 -51.25 9.92
CA ALA A 531 -90.91 -49.85 10.30
C ALA A 531 -89.47 -49.34 10.32
N SER A 532 -89.27 -48.17 9.73
CA SER A 532 -87.99 -47.44 9.69
C SER A 532 -88.11 -46.00 10.21
N SER A 533 -89.25 -45.67 10.84
CA SER A 533 -89.52 -44.36 11.43
C SER A 533 -89.41 -44.42 12.95
N PHE A 534 -88.37 -43.80 13.48
CA PHE A 534 -87.99 -43.87 14.89
C PHE A 534 -88.38 -42.59 15.65
N VAL A 535 -88.62 -42.72 16.95
CA VAL A 535 -88.63 -41.56 17.85
C VAL A 535 -87.20 -41.02 17.90
N ALA A 536 -87.04 -39.70 17.74
CA ALA A 536 -85.73 -39.05 17.65
C ALA A 536 -84.79 -39.49 18.79
N GLY A 537 -83.64 -40.05 18.43
CA GLY A 537 -82.59 -40.48 19.36
C GLY A 537 -82.85 -41.80 20.07
N LYS A 538 -83.94 -42.53 19.74
CA LYS A 538 -84.23 -43.85 20.32
C LYS A 538 -83.69 -45.01 19.49
N ASP A 539 -83.36 -44.75 18.23
CA ASP A 539 -82.65 -45.66 17.32
C ASP A 539 -81.16 -45.84 17.67
N ALA A 540 -80.55 -44.87 18.38
CA ALA A 540 -79.18 -44.95 18.87
C ALA A 540 -79.06 -45.91 20.07
N VAL A 541 -78.33 -47.00 19.90
CA VAL A 541 -78.13 -48.02 20.92
C VAL A 541 -76.67 -48.01 21.39
N ALA A 542 -76.42 -47.28 22.47
CA ALA A 542 -75.10 -47.25 23.11
C ALA A 542 -74.67 -48.63 23.60
N THR A 543 -73.36 -48.84 23.78
CA THR A 543 -72.85 -50.03 24.46
C THR A 543 -73.49 -50.16 25.84
N ALA A 544 -73.86 -51.39 26.21
CA ALA A 544 -74.62 -51.76 27.40
C ALA A 544 -76.10 -51.30 27.45
N ALA A 545 -76.59 -50.58 26.44
CA ALA A 545 -78.01 -50.27 26.34
C ALA A 545 -78.83 -51.55 26.10
N LYS A 546 -80.06 -51.54 26.62
CA LYS A 546 -81.01 -52.64 26.50
C LYS A 546 -82.17 -52.24 25.62
N ILE A 547 -82.57 -53.14 24.74
CA ILE A 547 -83.78 -53.00 23.95
C ILE A 547 -84.85 -53.89 24.56
N GLY A 548 -86.00 -53.29 24.87
CA GLY A 548 -87.20 -53.96 25.34
C GLY A 548 -88.19 -54.20 24.21
N HIS A 549 -89.15 -55.09 24.45
CA HIS A 549 -90.28 -55.39 23.58
C HIS A 549 -91.58 -55.07 24.31
N VAL A 550 -92.50 -54.42 23.61
CA VAL A 550 -93.84 -54.09 24.10
C VAL A 550 -94.88 -54.61 23.10
N THR A 551 -95.76 -55.49 23.57
CA THR A 551 -96.97 -55.85 22.82
C THR A 551 -98.06 -54.85 23.14
N VAL A 552 -98.45 -54.01 22.17
CA VAL A 552 -99.43 -52.93 22.37
C VAL A 552 -100.86 -53.45 22.22
N SER A 553 -101.11 -54.32 21.24
CA SER A 553 -102.38 -55.02 21.09
C SER A 553 -102.13 -56.43 20.57
N ALA A 554 -102.99 -57.37 20.97
CA ALA A 554 -102.97 -58.76 20.50
C ALA A 554 -104.39 -59.31 20.43
N ALA A 555 -104.76 -59.90 19.31
CA ALA A 555 -106.06 -60.54 19.10
C ALA A 555 -105.95 -61.71 18.11
N GLY A 556 -106.86 -62.69 18.24
CA GLY A 556 -106.84 -63.91 17.43
C GLY A 556 -105.82 -64.94 17.94
N ASN A 557 -105.48 -65.90 17.10
CA ASN A 557 -104.75 -67.12 17.49
C ASN A 557 -103.23 -67.01 17.28
N VAL A 558 -102.61 -65.93 17.75
CA VAL A 558 -101.15 -65.72 17.61
C VAL A 558 -100.40 -66.64 18.58
N HIS A 559 -99.59 -67.57 18.09
CA HIS A 559 -98.72 -68.43 18.91
C HIS A 559 -97.24 -68.11 18.69
N ARG A 560 -96.89 -67.43 17.58
CA ARG A 560 -95.52 -67.10 17.21
C ARG A 560 -95.39 -65.66 16.72
N MET A 561 -94.33 -64.98 17.16
CA MET A 561 -93.89 -63.71 16.60
C MET A 561 -92.37 -63.71 16.39
N ASN A 562 -91.94 -63.31 15.19
CA ASN A 562 -90.53 -63.10 14.84
C ASN A 562 -90.27 -61.61 14.62
N VAL A 563 -89.22 -61.09 15.24
CA VAL A 563 -88.80 -59.70 15.05
C VAL A 563 -87.33 -59.65 14.65
N VAL A 564 -87.03 -58.96 13.56
CA VAL A 564 -85.66 -58.69 13.09
C VAL A 564 -85.38 -57.20 13.24
N VAL A 565 -84.23 -56.87 13.81
CA VAL A 565 -83.77 -55.49 13.98
C VAL A 565 -82.47 -55.33 13.22
N LYS A 566 -82.50 -54.47 12.20
CA LYS A 566 -81.35 -54.13 11.37
C LYS A 566 -80.69 -52.86 11.89
N TYR A 567 -79.36 -52.82 11.92
CA TYR A 567 -78.58 -51.69 12.42
C TYR A 567 -77.28 -51.47 11.65
N THR A 568 -76.70 -50.27 11.77
CA THR A 568 -75.36 -49.95 11.30
C THR A 568 -74.49 -49.57 12.49
N VAL A 569 -73.29 -50.15 12.57
CA VAL A 569 -72.31 -49.82 13.61
C VAL A 569 -71.69 -48.46 13.29
N ASP A 570 -71.50 -47.65 14.34
CA ASP A 570 -70.89 -46.31 14.25
C ASP A 570 -69.42 -46.34 13.82
#